data_AF-A0A6H2C3J5-F1
#
_entry.id   AF-A0A6H2C3J5-F1
#
_cell.length_a   1.000
_cell.length_b   1.000
_cell.length_c   1.000
_cell.angle_alpha   90.00
_cell.angle_beta   90.00
_cell.angle_gamma   90.00
#
_symmetry.space_group_name_H-M   'P 1'
#
loop_
_entity.id
_entity.type
_entity.pdbx_description
1 polymer ?
#
loop_
_entity_poly.entity_id
_entity_poly.type
_entity_poly.pdbx_seq_one_letter_code
_entity_poly.pdbx_strand_id
1 'polypeptide(L)' 'MDLSFKDIKFMIEAVDNLMVKYQERINQIEDLDEYEDEVSDLGNDIMFLSSLRKKIDDSLNDSLRGCLESIR' A
#
# COMPACT_ATOMS: atom_id res chain seq x y z
N MET A 1 15.77 6.66 -11.60
CA MET A 1 15.85 5.19 -11.50
C MET A 1 14.63 4.68 -12.23
N ASP A 2 14.81 3.97 -13.34
CA ASP A 2 13.69 3.42 -14.10
C ASP A 2 13.31 2.08 -13.48
N LEU A 3 12.12 2.04 -12.88
CA LEU A 3 11.56 0.83 -12.27
C LEU A 3 10.82 0.05 -13.35
N SER A 4 11.09 -1.26 -13.44
CA SER A 4 10.34 -2.12 -14.35
C SER A 4 8.91 -2.35 -13.84
N PHE A 5 8.00 -2.77 -14.72
CA PHE A 5 6.64 -3.18 -14.33
C PHE A 5 6.66 -4.24 -13.23
N LYS A 6 7.61 -5.18 -13.29
CA LYS A 6 7.79 -6.23 -12.29
C LYS A 6 8.19 -5.65 -10.93
N ASP A 7 9.11 -4.68 -10.92
CA ASP A 7 9.53 -4.01 -9.68
C ASP A 7 8.35 -3.27 -9.04
N ILE A 8 7.53 -2.60 -9.85
CA ILE A 8 6.33 -1.90 -9.37
C ILE A 8 5.32 -2.88 -8.77
N LYS A 9 5.05 -4.00 -9.44
CA LYS A 9 4.16 -5.03 -8.90
C LYS A 9 4.68 -5.63 -7.60
N PHE A 10 5.98 -5.92 -7.51
CA PHE A 10 6.60 -6.39 -6.28
C PHE A 10 6.45 -5.38 -5.13
N MET A 11 6.61 -4.09 -5.40
CA MET A 11 6.39 -3.05 -4.39
C MET A 11 4.94 -2.98 -3.91
N ILE A 12 3.96 -3.11 -4.81
CA ILE A 12 2.54 -3.18 -4.43
C ILE A 12 2.29 -4.38 -3.51
N GLU A 13 2.78 -5.57 -3.89
CA GLU A 13 2.63 -6.80 -3.07
C GLU A 13 3.31 -6.66 -1.71
N ALA A 14 4.47 -6.02 -1.64
CA ALA A 14 5.17 -5.78 -0.38
C ALA A 14 4.37 -4.84 0.55
N VAL A 15 3.76 -3.79 0.00
CA VAL A 15 2.90 -2.87 0.76
C VAL A 15 1.62 -3.57 1.23
N ASP A 16 0.98 -4.35 0.35
CA ASP A 16 -0.21 -5.14 0.71
C ASP A 16 0.09 -6.12 1.85
N ASN A 17 1.22 -6.84 1.79
CA ASN A 17 1.65 -7.75 2.86
C ASN A 17 1.98 -7.03 4.18
N LEU A 18 2.52 -5.82 4.11
CA LEU A 18 2.82 -5.03 5.32
C LEU A 18 1.53 -4.58 6.01
N MET A 19 0.55 -4.10 5.25
CA MET A 19 -0.76 -3.71 5.79
C MET A 19 -1.47 -4.89 6.46
N VAL A 20 -1.39 -6.10 5.88
CA VAL A 20 -1.94 -7.31 6.49
C VAL A 20 -1.31 -7.58 7.85
N LYS A 21 0.02 -7.49 7.97
CA LYS A 21 0.71 -7.69 9.26
C LYS A 21 0.33 -6.65 10.32
N TYR A 22 0.15 -5.40 9.91
CA TYR A 22 -0.30 -4.34 10.83
C TYR A 22 -1.73 -4.61 11.31
N GLN A 23 -2.62 -5.03 10.42
CA GLN A 23 -3.98 -5.41 10.80
C GLN A 23 -3.99 -6.65 11.72
N GLU A 24 -3.17 -7.66 11.44
CA GLU A 24 -3.01 -8.83 12.30
C GLU A 24 -2.53 -8.44 13.71
N ARG A 25 -1.61 -7.47 13.80
CA ARG A 25 -1.13 -6.94 15.08
C ARG A 25 -2.23 -6.17 15.82
N ILE A 26 -2.99 -5.31 15.14
CA ILE A 26 -4.15 -4.61 15.72
C ILE A 26 -5.14 -5.63 16.29
N ASN A 27 -5.52 -6.65 15.52
CA ASN A 27 -6.48 -7.67 15.97
C ASN A 27 -6.00 -8.46 17.21
N GLN A 28 -4.69 -8.46 17.51
CA GLN A 28 -4.14 -9.12 18.70
C GLN A 28 -4.17 -8.22 19.94
N ILE A 29 -4.21 -6.90 19.76
CA ILE A 29 -3.98 -5.93 20.85
C ILE A 29 -5.09 -4.88 20.99
N GLU A 30 -6.08 -4.83 20.10
CA GLU A 30 -7.13 -3.79 20.09
C GLU A 30 -8.00 -3.78 21.37
N ASP A 31 -8.17 -4.94 22.01
CA ASP A 31 -8.94 -5.09 23.25
C ASP A 31 -8.11 -4.78 24.52
N LEU A 32 -6.83 -4.44 24.37
CA LEU A 32 -5.90 -4.21 25.47
C LEU A 32 -5.63 -2.71 25.62
N ASP A 33 -6.20 -2.10 26.66
CA ASP A 33 -6.07 -0.66 26.94
C ASP A 33 -4.61 -0.15 26.95
N GLU A 34 -3.63 -1.00 27.31
CA GLU A 34 -2.22 -0.63 27.35
C GLU A 34 -1.59 -0.39 25.95
N TYR A 35 -2.25 -0.80 24.88
CA TYR A 35 -1.78 -0.65 23.50
C TYR A 35 -2.64 0.31 22.65
N GLU A 36 -3.51 1.14 23.26
CA GLU A 36 -4.35 2.10 22.54
C GLU A 36 -3.54 3.00 21.57
N ASP A 37 -2.37 3.49 22.02
CA ASP A 37 -1.47 4.29 21.20
C ASP A 37 -0.91 3.49 20.00
N GLU A 38 -0.48 2.24 20.21
CA GLU A 38 0.06 1.38 19.15
C GLU A 38 -1.02 1.07 18.09
N VAL A 39 -2.25 0.80 18.52
CA VAL A 39 -3.39 0.55 17.61
C VAL A 39 -3.68 1.77 16.75
N SER A 40 -3.67 2.96 17.35
CA SER A 40 -3.87 4.23 16.63
C SER A 40 -2.77 4.46 15.60
N ASP A 41 -1.50 4.27 15.98
CA ASP A 41 -0.35 4.44 15.09
C ASP A 41 -0.40 3.45 13.91
N LEU A 42 -0.67 2.17 14.17
CA LEU A 42 -0.78 1.15 13.11
C LEU A 42 -1.98 1.44 12.19
N GLY A 43 -3.10 1.94 12.72
CA GLY A 43 -4.26 2.36 11.93
C GLY A 43 -3.93 3.52 10.99
N ASN A 44 -3.20 4.52 11.49
CA ASN A 44 -2.73 5.66 10.67
C ASN A 44 -1.77 5.21 9.57
N ASP A 45 -0.84 4.31 9.89
CA ASP A 45 0.09 3.73 8.93
C ASP A 45 -0.64 2.96 7.83
N ILE A 46 -1.65 2.14 8.17
CA ILE A 46 -2.48 1.44 7.18
C ILE A 46 -3.16 2.44 6.23
N MET A 47 -3.72 3.54 6.74
CA MET A 47 -4.34 4.57 5.90
C MET A 47 -3.33 5.22 4.93
N PHE A 48 -2.12 5.52 5.41
CA PHE A 48 -1.05 6.05 4.58
C PHE A 48 -0.63 5.05 3.50
N LEU A 49 -0.37 3.80 3.88
CA LEU A 49 0.07 2.73 2.97
C LEU A 49 -0.98 2.43 1.90
N SER A 50 -2.27 2.41 2.26
CA SER A 50 -3.38 2.25 1.30
C SER A 50 -3.41 3.38 0.28
N SER A 51 -3.22 4.61 0.74
CA SER A 51 -3.13 5.80 -0.13
C SER A 51 -1.91 5.76 -1.06
N LEU A 52 -0.77 5.32 -0.54
CA LEU A 52 0.46 5.15 -1.32
C LEU A 52 0.29 4.07 -2.40
N ARG A 53 -0.24 2.91 -2.02
CA ARG A 53 -0.53 1.79 -2.93
C ARG A 53 -1.45 2.22 -4.07
N LYS A 54 -2.50 2.98 -3.75
CA LYS A 54 -3.41 3.53 -4.76
C LYS A 54 -2.70 4.48 -5.74
N LYS A 55 -1.88 5.41 -5.24
CA LYS A 55 -1.12 6.34 -6.10
C LYS A 55 -0.16 5.62 -7.04
N ILE A 56 0.49 4.55 -6.57
CA ILE A 56 1.38 3.72 -7.40
C ILE A 56 0.57 3.02 -8.50
N ASP A 57 -0.57 2.45 -8.16
CA ASP A 57 -1.44 1.76 -9.12
C ASP A 57 -2.03 2.71 -10.17
N ASP A 58 -2.49 3.90 -9.75
CA ASP A 58 -2.99 4.96 -10.64
C ASP A 58 -1.89 5.42 -11.61
N SER A 59 -0.67 5.67 -11.12
CA SER A 59 0.47 6.07 -11.96
C SER A 59 0.86 5.00 -12.98
N LEU A 60 0.74 3.72 -12.62
CA LEU A 60 0.98 2.60 -13.54
C LEU A 60 -0.08 2.53 -14.63
N ASN A 61 -1.35 2.70 -14.27
CA ASN A 61 -2.48 2.70 -15.19
C ASN A 61 -2.43 3.89 -16.16
N ASP A 62 -2.06 5.07 -15.68
CA ASP A 62 -1.89 6.26 -16.53
C ASP A 62 -0.75 6.09 -17.53
N SER A 63 0.37 5.49 -17.09
CA SER A 63 1.49 5.17 -17.98
C SER A 63 1.07 4.20 -19.08
N LEU A 64 0.27 3.17 -18.75
CA LEU A 64 -0.26 2.22 -19.74
C LEU A 64 -1.23 2.89 -20.72
N ARG A 65 -2.06 3.83 -20.26
CA ARG A 65 -2.97 4.59 -21.12
C ARG A 65 -2.23 5.46 -22.13
N GLY A 66 -1.20 6.20 -21.70
CA GLY A 66 -0.41 7.04 -22.60
C GLY A 66 0.30 6.24 -23.71
N CYS A 67 0.74 5.02 -23.42
CA CYS A 67 1.29 4.12 -24.43
C CYS A 67 0.25 3.65 -25.46
N LEU A 68 -0.99 3.38 -25.04
CA LEU A 68 -2.05 2.91 -25.94
C LEU A 68 -2.55 4.02 -26.89
N GLU A 69 -2.60 5.26 -26.43
CA GLU A 69 -2.98 6.41 -27.27
C GLU A 69 -1.93 6.73 -28.32
N SER A 70 -0.65 6.48 -28.05
CA SER A 70 0.45 6.75 -28.98
C SER A 70 0.54 5.78 -30.17
N ILE A 71 -0.22 4.68 -30.15
CA ILE A 71 -0.26 3.66 -31.22
C ILE A 71 -1.45 3.89 -32.17
N ARG A 72 -2.34 4.83 -31.84
CA ARG A 72 -3.56 5.14 -32.61
C ARG A 72 -3.36 6.31 -33.56
#